data_AF-A0A3B0WPW6-F1
#
_entry.id   AF-A0A3B0WPW6-F1
#
_cell.length_a   1.000
_cell.length_b   1.000
_cell.length_c   1.000
_cell.angle_alpha   90.00
_cell.angle_beta   90.00
_cell.angle_gamma   90.00
#
_symmetry.space_group_name_H-M   'P 1'
#
loop_
_entity.id
_entity.type
_entity.pdbx_description
1 polymer ?
#
loop_
_entity_poly.entity_id
_entity_poly.type
_entity_poly.pdbx_seq_one_letter_code
_entity_poly.pdbx_strand_id
1 'polypeptide(L)'
;MNRKRSTLSIPLLFVLLVAPLGNAAIAESLDQKLQQCKQAFSLSHSKDATQEAAAVANLKHLKLMKEILHELNKKNVDKKMTDAQLQENVMVMSHLLEMLVTENLSRKEQSWNLNY
;
A
#
# COMPACT_ATOMS: atom_id res chain seq x y z
N MET A 1 -19.47 -2.53 -61.73
CA MET A 1 -19.26 -3.19 -60.42
C MET A 1 -17.99 -2.65 -59.79
N ASN A 2 -18.10 -1.77 -58.78
CA ASN A 2 -17.30 -1.74 -57.55
C ASN A 2 -17.62 -0.44 -56.78
N ARG A 3 -18.48 -0.55 -55.77
CA ARG A 3 -18.84 0.56 -54.87
C ARG A 3 -17.80 0.66 -53.76
N LYS A 4 -17.08 1.79 -53.67
CA LYS A 4 -16.23 2.14 -52.53
C LYS A 4 -17.12 2.33 -51.30
N ARG A 5 -17.00 1.46 -50.29
CA ARG A 5 -17.64 1.64 -48.99
C ARG A 5 -16.75 2.56 -48.15
N SER A 6 -17.19 3.80 -47.98
CA SER A 6 -16.70 4.72 -46.97
C SER A 6 -17.27 4.29 -45.61
N THR A 7 -16.45 3.69 -44.77
CA THR A 7 -16.80 3.41 -43.37
C THR A 7 -16.48 4.65 -42.55
N LEU A 8 -17.53 5.43 -42.22
CA LEU A 8 -17.47 6.46 -41.20
C LEU A 8 -17.12 5.80 -39.85
N SER A 9 -15.97 6.18 -39.29
CA SER A 9 -15.60 5.86 -37.92
C SER A 9 -16.50 6.64 -36.96
N ILE A 10 -17.31 5.91 -36.20
CA ILE A 10 -18.08 6.42 -35.06
C ILE A 10 -17.07 6.70 -33.93
N PRO A 11 -16.83 7.94 -33.47
CA PRO A 11 -16.10 8.14 -32.24
C PRO A 11 -17.01 7.73 -31.08
N LEU A 12 -16.66 6.61 -30.46
CA LEU A 12 -17.23 6.12 -29.21
C LEU A 12 -16.90 7.16 -28.13
N LEU A 13 -17.87 8.02 -27.82
CA LEU A 13 -17.80 8.97 -26.72
C LEU A 13 -17.79 8.18 -25.40
N PHE A 14 -16.60 7.87 -24.88
CA PHE A 14 -16.43 7.40 -23.51
C PHE A 14 -16.70 8.58 -22.57
N VAL A 15 -17.96 8.78 -22.22
CA VAL A 15 -18.34 9.66 -21.11
C VAL A 15 -17.86 8.96 -19.83
N LEU A 16 -16.69 9.38 -19.33
CA LEU A 16 -16.26 9.10 -17.96
C LEU A 16 -17.27 9.76 -17.03
N LEU A 17 -18.22 8.96 -16.54
CA LEU A 17 -19.09 9.30 -15.43
C LEU A 17 -18.19 9.41 -14.18
N VAL A 18 -17.70 10.61 -13.90
CA VAL A 18 -17.08 10.92 -12.61
C VAL A 18 -18.22 11.01 -11.60
N ALA A 19 -18.60 9.87 -11.02
CA ALA A 19 -19.48 9.87 -9.87
C ALA A 19 -18.76 10.63 -8.73
N PRO A 20 -19.38 11.64 -8.10
CA PRO A 20 -18.87 12.16 -6.85
C PRO A 20 -19.20 11.11 -5.80
N LEU A 21 -18.26 10.19 -5.56
CA LEU A 21 -18.32 9.31 -4.40
C LEU A 21 -18.22 10.22 -3.18
N GLY A 22 -19.37 10.47 -2.55
CA GLY A 22 -19.42 11.08 -1.23
C GLY A 22 -18.52 10.27 -0.30
N ASN A 23 -17.58 10.96 0.33
CA ASN A 23 -16.72 10.41 1.38
C ASN A 23 -17.57 10.04 2.61
N ALA A 24 -18.30 8.94 2.53
CA ALA A 24 -18.53 8.11 3.70
C ALA A 24 -17.19 7.42 3.96
N ALA A 25 -16.40 7.94 4.89
CA ALA A 25 -15.18 7.29 5.34
C ALA A 25 -15.58 5.96 6.03
N ILE A 26 -15.70 4.89 5.24
CA ILE A 26 -15.77 3.54 5.76
C ILE A 26 -14.45 3.35 6.50
N ALA A 27 -14.52 3.09 7.81
CA ALA A 27 -13.34 2.73 8.58
C ALA A 27 -12.73 1.48 7.94
N GLU A 28 -11.60 1.68 7.24
CA GLU A 28 -10.91 0.62 6.52
C GLU A 28 -10.47 -0.47 7.50
N SER A 29 -10.62 -1.75 7.13
CA SER A 29 -10.25 -2.85 8.02
C SER A 29 -8.72 -2.94 8.19
N LEU A 30 -8.27 -3.57 9.28
CA LEU A 30 -6.85 -3.77 9.56
C LEU A 30 -6.13 -4.50 8.41
N ASP A 31 -6.80 -5.50 7.81
CA ASP A 31 -6.27 -6.25 6.66
C ASP A 31 -6.09 -5.37 5.44
N GLN A 32 -7.07 -4.51 5.14
CA GLN A 32 -6.99 -3.58 4.03
C GLN A 32 -5.85 -2.57 4.25
N LYS A 33 -5.72 -2.01 5.46
CA LYS A 33 -4.59 -1.15 5.84
C LYS A 33 -3.25 -1.87 5.68
N LEU A 34 -3.15 -3.13 6.09
CA LEU A 34 -1.93 -3.93 5.93
C LEU A 34 -1.60 -4.16 4.45
N GLN A 35 -2.59 -4.47 3.61
CA GLN A 35 -2.39 -4.62 2.17
C GLN A 35 -1.93 -3.31 1.52
N GLN A 36 -2.56 -2.19 1.84
CA GLN A 36 -2.11 -0.87 1.37
C GLN A 36 -0.70 -0.55 1.85
N CYS A 37 -0.34 -0.94 3.08
CA CYS A 37 0.97 -0.74 3.67
C CYS A 37 2.05 -1.51 2.90
N LYS A 38 1.76 -2.77 2.54
CA LYS A 38 2.63 -3.63 1.71
C LYS A 38 2.80 -3.06 0.30
N GLN A 39 1.72 -2.60 -0.32
CA GLN A 39 1.78 -1.98 -1.65
C GLN A 39 2.60 -0.69 -1.66
N ALA A 40 2.40 0.17 -0.66
CA ALA A 40 3.18 1.40 -0.50
C ALA A 40 4.67 1.10 -0.29
N PHE A 41 4.98 0.08 0.52
CA PHE A 41 6.35 -0.42 0.71
C PHE A 41 6.97 -0.88 -0.61
N SER A 42 6.28 -1.76 -1.36
CA SER A 42 6.79 -2.24 -2.65
C SER A 42 6.98 -1.12 -3.67
N LEU A 43 6.07 -0.14 -3.72
CA LEU A 43 6.19 0.99 -4.63
C LEU A 43 7.38 1.89 -4.26
N SER A 44 7.64 2.10 -2.97
CA SER A 44 8.79 2.89 -2.50
C SER A 44 10.15 2.27 -2.84
N HIS A 45 10.18 0.94 -3.07
CA HIS A 45 11.38 0.18 -3.46
C HIS A 45 11.37 -0.22 -4.94
N SER A 46 10.39 0.23 -5.72
CA SER A 46 10.30 -0.09 -7.14
C SER A 46 11.38 0.63 -7.93
N LYS A 47 12.08 -0.10 -8.80
CA LYS A 47 13.06 0.49 -9.74
C LYS A 47 12.40 1.34 -10.83
N ASP A 48 11.09 1.16 -11.02
CA ASP A 48 10.32 1.83 -12.07
C ASP A 48 9.62 3.11 -11.57
N ALA A 49 9.67 3.38 -10.26
CA ALA A 49 9.07 4.58 -9.68
C ALA A 49 10.00 5.80 -9.83
N THR A 50 9.42 6.98 -10.07
CA THR A 50 10.18 8.23 -9.94
C THR A 50 10.59 8.44 -8.48
N GLN A 51 11.66 9.20 -8.25
CA GLN A 51 12.13 9.50 -6.90
C GLN A 51 11.04 10.15 -6.03
N GLU A 52 10.25 11.05 -6.60
CA GLU A 52 9.12 11.68 -5.92
C GLU A 52 8.02 10.65 -5.56
N ALA A 53 7.65 9.79 -6.51
CA ALA A 53 6.65 8.75 -6.27
C ALA A 53 7.12 7.75 -5.20
N ALA A 54 8.40 7.38 -5.21
CA ALA A 54 9.00 6.52 -4.20
C ALA A 54 8.98 7.18 -2.80
N ALA A 55 9.30 8.47 -2.71
CA ALA A 55 9.27 9.22 -1.45
C ALA A 55 7.84 9.35 -0.88
N VAL A 56 6.86 9.64 -1.74
CA VAL A 56 5.44 9.70 -1.35
C VAL A 56 4.94 8.32 -0.90
N ALA A 57 5.31 7.26 -1.61
CA ALA A 57 4.98 5.89 -1.25
C ALA A 57 5.58 5.50 0.10
N ASN A 58 6.83 5.89 0.36
CA ASN A 58 7.49 5.65 1.65
C ASN A 58 6.77 6.38 2.80
N LEU A 59 6.41 7.65 2.61
CA LEU A 59 5.65 8.39 3.61
C LEU A 59 4.29 7.72 3.91
N LYS A 60 3.61 7.26 2.85
CA LYS A 60 2.34 6.51 2.99
C LYS A 60 2.55 5.20 3.75
N HIS A 61 3.61 4.45 3.46
CA HIS A 61 3.99 3.23 4.16
C HIS A 61 4.15 3.50 5.66
N LEU A 62 5.00 4.45 6.06
CA LEU A 62 5.24 4.79 7.47
C LEU A 62 3.98 5.26 8.20
N LYS A 63 3.12 6.03 7.53
CA LYS A 63 1.83 6.45 8.09
C LYS A 63 0.92 5.25 8.37
N LEU A 64 0.77 4.34 7.41
CA LEU A 64 -0.05 3.14 7.57
C LEU A 64 0.50 2.22 8.66
N MET A 65 1.83 2.05 8.75
CA MET A 65 2.46 1.30 9.84
C MET A 65 2.06 1.85 11.21
N LYS A 66 2.15 3.17 11.39
CA LYS A 66 1.76 3.83 12.65
C LYS A 66 0.28 3.62 12.98
N GLU A 67 -0.60 3.73 11.98
CA GLU A 67 -2.04 3.50 12.14
C GLU A 67 -2.33 2.05 12.56
N ILE A 68 -1.73 1.07 11.88
CA ILE A 68 -1.89 -0.36 12.18
C ILE A 68 -1.42 -0.65 13.61
N LEU A 69 -0.25 -0.15 14.02
CA LEU A 69 0.26 -0.33 15.38
C LEU A 69 -0.65 0.30 16.43
N HIS A 70 -1.22 1.48 16.14
CA HIS A 70 -2.17 2.12 17.05
C HIS A 70 -3.45 1.29 17.20
N GLU A 71 -3.99 0.75 16.10
CA GLU A 71 -5.17 -0.11 16.14
C GLU A 71 -4.92 -1.42 16.87
N LEU A 72 -3.78 -2.06 16.63
CA LEU A 72 -3.36 -3.26 17.36
C LEU A 72 -3.27 -2.98 18.86
N ASN A 73 -2.59 -1.89 19.25
CA ASN A 73 -2.52 -1.50 20.65
C ASN A 73 -3.91 -1.26 21.25
N LYS A 74 -4.79 -0.55 20.55
CA LYS A 74 -6.17 -0.32 21.01
C LYS A 74 -6.96 -1.63 21.16
N LYS A 75 -6.80 -2.59 20.25
CA LYS A 75 -7.42 -3.92 20.36
C LYS A 75 -6.87 -4.70 21.58
N ASN A 76 -5.60 -4.48 21.93
CA ASN A 76 -4.89 -5.23 22.97
C ASN A 76 -5.08 -4.69 24.39
N VAL A 77 -5.46 -3.42 24.56
CA VAL A 77 -5.41 -2.74 25.88
C VAL A 77 -6.46 -3.26 26.88
N ASP A 78 -7.63 -3.78 26.46
CA ASP A 78 -8.74 -4.03 27.41
C ASP A 78 -9.52 -5.34 27.22
N LYS A 79 -9.02 -6.31 26.44
CA LYS A 79 -9.75 -7.57 26.18
C LYS A 79 -8.87 -8.80 26.31
N LYS A 80 -9.42 -9.86 26.94
CA LYS A 80 -8.93 -11.22 26.72
C LYS A 80 -9.12 -11.53 25.23
N MET A 81 -8.02 -11.56 24.49
CA MET A 81 -8.02 -12.00 23.11
C MET A 81 -8.23 -13.50 23.04
N THR A 82 -8.94 -13.96 22.01
CA THR A 82 -8.92 -15.38 21.65
C THR A 82 -7.58 -15.72 21.01
N ASP A 83 -7.22 -17.00 21.00
CA ASP A 83 -5.98 -17.47 20.35
C ASP A 83 -5.92 -17.06 18.87
N ALA A 84 -7.07 -17.07 18.17
CA ALA A 84 -7.16 -16.63 16.79
C ALA A 84 -6.85 -15.13 16.62
N GLN A 85 -7.35 -14.27 17.52
CA GLN A 85 -7.06 -12.84 17.51
C GLN A 85 -5.59 -12.55 17.83
N LEU A 86 -5.02 -13.30 18.78
CA LEU A 86 -3.60 -13.19 19.10
C LEU A 86 -2.74 -13.61 17.90
N GLN A 87 -3.07 -14.72 17.23
CA GLN A 87 -2.38 -15.18 16.04
C GLN A 87 -2.43 -14.15 14.90
N GLU A 88 -3.60 -13.58 14.63
CA GLU A 88 -3.76 -12.50 13.64
C GLU A 88 -2.85 -11.32 13.96
N ASN A 89 -2.87 -10.83 15.20
CA ASN A 89 -2.04 -9.71 15.63
C ASN A 89 -0.55 -9.99 15.48
N VAL A 90 -0.10 -11.20 15.84
CA VAL A 90 1.30 -11.63 15.66
C VAL A 90 1.69 -11.67 14.19
N MET A 91 0.83 -12.18 13.31
CA MET A 91 1.09 -12.18 11.86
C MET A 91 1.21 -10.76 11.29
N VAL A 92 0.31 -9.85 11.69
CA VAL A 92 0.39 -8.45 11.26
C VAL A 92 1.71 -7.82 11.73
N MET A 93 2.07 -7.98 13.01
CA MET A 93 3.34 -7.47 13.54
C MET A 93 4.55 -8.06 12.82
N SER A 94 4.54 -9.36 12.51
CA SER A 94 5.62 -10.01 11.76
C SER A 94 5.86 -9.35 10.41
N HIS A 95 4.80 -9.08 9.65
CA HIS A 95 4.92 -8.38 8.37
C HIS A 95 5.43 -6.95 8.50
N LEU A 96 4.99 -6.22 9.53
CA LEU A 96 5.51 -4.88 9.80
C LEU A 96 7.00 -4.89 10.13
N LEU A 97 7.44 -5.85 10.96
CA LEU A 97 8.84 -6.01 11.33
C LEU A 97 9.71 -6.38 10.12
N GLU A 98 9.23 -7.28 9.26
CA GLU A 98 9.93 -7.67 8.02
C GLU A 98 10.19 -6.46 7.11
N MET A 99 9.19 -5.61 6.90
CA MET A 99 9.34 -4.37 6.12
C MET A 99 10.34 -3.40 6.76
N LEU A 100 10.25 -3.16 8.08
CA LEU A 100 11.21 -2.30 8.82
C LEU A 100 12.64 -2.81 8.77
N VAL A 101 12.83 -4.12 8.92
CA VAL A 101 14.15 -4.73 8.86
C VAL A 101 14.73 -4.56 7.46
N THR A 102 13.92 -4.75 6.41
CA THR A 102 14.35 -4.55 5.02
C THR A 102 14.81 -3.10 4.76
N GLU A 103 14.08 -2.11 5.28
CA GLU A 103 14.51 -0.70 5.18
C GLU A 103 15.80 -0.40 5.95
N ASN A 104 16.00 -1.03 7.10
CA ASN A 104 17.13 -0.72 7.97
C ASN A 104 18.39 -1.53 7.64
N LEU A 105 18.23 -2.74 7.08
CA LEU A 105 19.34 -3.51 6.52
C LEU A 105 19.88 -2.83 5.27
N SER A 106 19.03 -2.34 4.37
CA SER A 106 19.48 -1.59 3.19
C SER A 106 20.28 -0.32 3.56
N ARG A 107 19.88 0.38 4.64
CA ARG A 107 20.65 1.53 5.17
C ARG A 107 21.98 1.13 5.84
N LYS A 108 22.02 0.01 6.56
CA LYS A 108 23.25 -0.49 7.21
C LYS A 108 24.24 -1.10 6.22
N GLU A 109 23.79 -1.80 5.19
CA GLU A 109 24.66 -2.30 4.13
C GLU A 109 25.29 -1.16 3.32
N GLN A 110 24.54 -0.09 3.04
CA GLN A 110 25.09 1.11 2.41
C GLN A 110 26.19 1.79 3.25
N SER A 111 26.08 1.74 4.59
CA SER A 111 27.14 2.25 5.47
C SER A 111 28.33 1.29 5.65
N TRP A 112 28.19 0.04 5.20
CA TRP A 112 29.23 -1.00 5.23
C TRP A 112 29.97 -1.16 3.90
N ASN A 113 29.59 -0.43 2.85
CA ASN A 113 30.43 -0.23 1.65
C ASN A 113 31.64 0.67 1.99
N LEU A 114 32.50 0.16 2.87
CA LEU A 114 33.87 0.59 3.05
C LEU A 114 34.69 -0.09 1.97
N ASN A 115 35.29 0.75 1.13
CA ASN A 115 36.28 0.41 0.10
C ASN A 115 37.09 -0.84 0.42
N TYR A 116 36.91 -1.89 -0.38
CA TYR A 116 37.91 -2.92 -0.62
C TYR A 116 38.37 -2.82 -2.08
#